data_AF-A0A3A4KSG6-F1
#
_entry.id   AF-A0A3A4KSG6-F1
#
_cell.length_a   1.000
_cell.length_b   1.000
_cell.length_c   1.000
_cell.angle_alpha   90.00
_cell.angle_beta   90.00
_cell.angle_gamma   90.00
#
_symmetry.space_group_name_H-M   'P 1'
#
loop_
_entity.id
_entity.type
_entity.pdbx_description
1 polymer ?
#
loop_
_entity_poly.entity_id
_entity_poly.type
_entity_poly.pdbx_seq_one_letter_code
_entity_poly.pdbx_strand_id
1 'polypeptide(L)'
;MTDRVPTFEQWHQAITTCPEAARLCWEAIGYARGFSDAAGRGSGDAIVFGRAFAVVVAARCSRPSIDGAWLNWLAGRDLTG
;
A
#
# COMPACT_ATOMS: atom_id res chain seq x y z
N MET A 1 16.32 8.41 1.97
CA MET A 1 15.01 8.01 2.52
C MET A 1 14.01 8.23 1.40
N THR A 2 13.61 7.17 0.71
CA THR A 2 12.55 7.23 -0.30
C THR A 2 11.24 7.56 0.43
N ASP A 3 10.57 8.65 0.02
CA ASP A 3 9.27 9.03 0.58
C ASP A 3 8.30 7.85 0.51
N ARG A 4 7.97 7.29 1.67
CA ARG A 4 6.98 6.20 1.82
C ARG A 4 5.57 6.65 1.43
N VAL A 5 5.34 7.95 1.44
CA VAL A 5 4.08 8.57 1.08
C VAL A 5 4.18 8.97 -0.39
N PRO A 6 3.54 8.22 -1.30
CA PRO A 6 3.54 8.63 -2.70
C PRO A 6 2.79 9.95 -2.85
N THR A 7 3.24 10.77 -3.81
CA THR A 7 2.47 11.93 -4.23
C THR A 7 1.16 11.48 -4.88
N PHE A 8 0.19 12.41 -4.95
CA PHE A 8 -1.06 12.15 -5.68
C PHE A 8 -0.79 11.75 -7.13
N GLU A 9 0.14 12.43 -7.80
CA GLU A 9 0.51 12.16 -9.19
C GLU A 9 1.09 10.76 -9.37
N GLN A 10 2.00 10.33 -8.49
CA GLN A 10 2.58 8.98 -8.52
C GLN A 10 1.51 7.90 -8.35
N TRP A 11 0.64 8.08 -7.36
CA TRP A 11 -0.47 7.14 -7.14
C TRP A 11 -1.45 7.13 -8.30
N HIS A 12 -1.85 8.31 -8.81
CA HIS A 12 -2.78 8.45 -9.91
C HIS A 12 -2.24 7.82 -11.20
N GLN A 13 -0.97 8.06 -11.51
CA GLN A 13 -0.31 7.39 -12.63
C GLN A 13 -0.31 5.88 -12.44
N ALA A 14 0.07 5.36 -11.28
CA ALA A 14 0.12 3.92 -11.01
C ALA A 14 -1.23 3.22 -11.26
N ILE A 15 -2.33 3.79 -10.75
CA ILE A 15 -3.67 3.19 -10.91
C ILE A 15 -4.26 3.37 -12.31
N THR A 16 -3.80 4.35 -13.08
CA THR A 16 -4.27 4.58 -14.46
C THR A 16 -3.50 3.76 -15.48
N THR A 17 -2.22 3.48 -15.24
CA THR A 17 -1.38 2.66 -16.15
C THR A 17 -1.40 1.17 -15.82
N CYS A 18 -1.80 0.78 -14.62
CA CYS A 18 -1.86 -0.61 -14.18
C CYS A 18 -3.22 -0.90 -13.51
N PRO A 19 -4.19 -1.53 -14.21
CA PRO A 19 -5.50 -1.88 -13.63
C PRO A 19 -5.39 -2.77 -12.38
N GLU A 20 -4.38 -3.63 -12.32
CA GLU A 20 -4.13 -4.46 -11.14
C GLU A 20 -3.71 -3.63 -9.93
N ALA A 21 -2.92 -2.57 -10.11
CA ALA A 21 -2.54 -1.64 -9.03
C ALA A 21 -3.77 -0.95 -8.43
N ALA A 22 -4.78 -0.61 -9.24
CA ALA A 22 -6.03 -0.03 -8.76
C ALA A 22 -6.81 -1.01 -7.87
N ARG A 23 -6.98 -2.26 -8.31
CA ARG A 23 -7.67 -3.30 -7.51
C ARG A 23 -6.92 -3.56 -6.19
N LEU A 24 -5.60 -3.73 -6.29
CA LEU A 24 -4.76 -4.02 -5.14
C LEU A 24 -4.64 -2.85 -4.15
N CYS A 25 -4.75 -1.60 -4.62
CA CYS A 25 -4.88 -0.44 -3.75
C CYS A 25 -6.05 -0.62 -2.76
N TRP A 26 -7.22 -1.01 -3.27
CA TRP A 26 -8.42 -1.16 -2.44
C TRP A 26 -8.35 -2.36 -1.51
N GLU A 27 -7.80 -3.49 -1.98
CA GLU A 27 -7.57 -4.66 -1.14
C GLU A 27 -6.59 -4.36 0.00
N ALA A 28 -5.51 -3.62 -0.29
CA ALA A 28 -4.53 -3.21 0.70
C ALA A 28 -5.14 -2.27 1.76
N ILE A 29 -5.99 -1.32 1.36
CA ILE A 29 -6.73 -0.45 2.29
C ILE A 29 -7.64 -1.28 3.20
N GLY A 30 -8.40 -2.21 2.61
CA GLY A 30 -9.31 -3.08 3.36
C GLY A 30 -8.57 -3.94 4.39
N TYR A 31 -7.46 -4.55 3.97
CA TYR A 31 -6.61 -5.35 4.85
C TYR A 31 -6.06 -4.51 6.02
N ALA A 32 -5.45 -3.36 5.74
CA ALA A 32 -4.84 -2.52 6.76
C ALA A 32 -5.87 -1.99 7.78
N ARG A 33 -7.08 -1.65 7.31
CA ARG A 33 -8.20 -1.28 8.20
C ARG A 33 -8.60 -2.44 9.09
N GLY A 34 -8.91 -3.60 8.50
CA GLY A 34 -9.33 -4.79 9.26
C GLY A 34 -8.28 -5.24 10.28
N PHE A 35 -6.99 -5.20 9.90
CA PHE A 35 -5.89 -5.49 10.81
C PHE A 35 -5.84 -4.49 11.97
N SER A 36 -5.95 -3.20 11.67
CA SER A 36 -5.88 -2.13 12.69
C SER A 36 -7.05 -2.23 13.66
N ASP A 37 -8.26 -2.43 13.15
CA ASP A 37 -9.48 -2.58 13.95
C ASP A 37 -9.39 -3.81 14.87
N ALA A 38 -8.94 -4.96 14.33
CA ALA A 38 -8.71 -6.17 15.11
C ALA A 38 -7.62 -6.01 16.18
N ALA A 39 -6.63 -5.14 15.94
CA ALA A 39 -5.57 -4.82 16.90
C ALA A 39 -5.92 -3.71 17.90
N GLY A 40 -7.13 -3.13 17.82
CA GLY A 40 -7.54 -1.98 18.64
C GLY A 40 -6.74 -0.70 18.34
N ARG A 41 -6.25 -0.56 17.10
CA ARG A 41 -5.43 0.57 16.65
C ARG A 41 -6.21 1.46 15.67
N GLY A 42 -5.84 2.73 15.58
CA GLY A 42 -6.36 3.63 14.56
C GLY A 42 -5.93 3.21 13.16
N SER A 43 -6.86 3.25 12.20
CA SER A 43 -6.63 2.88 10.79
C SER A 43 -6.25 4.06 9.88
N GLY A 44 -5.74 5.16 10.46
CA GLY A 44 -5.45 6.41 9.77
C GLY A 44 -4.48 6.26 8.58
N ASP A 45 -3.51 5.35 8.70
CA ASP A 45 -2.50 5.13 7.67
C ASP A 45 -2.95 4.20 6.55
N ALA A 46 -4.12 3.54 6.66
CA ALA A 46 -4.54 2.51 5.71
C ALA A 46 -4.66 3.05 4.28
N ILE A 47 -5.15 4.29 4.11
CA ILE A 47 -5.25 4.94 2.81
C ILE A 47 -3.85 5.22 2.22
N VAL A 48 -2.94 5.73 3.05
CA VAL A 48 -1.57 6.07 2.63
C VAL A 48 -0.82 4.80 2.23
N PHE A 49 -0.95 3.74 3.03
CA PHE A 49 -0.42 2.42 2.72
C PHE A 49 -0.95 1.88 1.40
N GLY A 50 -2.28 1.92 1.18
CA GLY A 50 -2.87 1.46 -0.08
C GLY A 50 -2.33 2.19 -1.31
N ARG A 51 -2.16 3.51 -1.20
CA ARG A 51 -1.54 4.31 -2.27
C ARG A 51 -0.09 3.89 -2.52
N ALA A 52 0.69 3.72 -1.46
CA ALA A 52 2.09 3.30 -1.57
C ALA A 52 2.21 1.90 -2.18
N PHE A 53 1.33 0.98 -1.78
CA PHE A 53 1.26 -0.38 -2.30
C PHE A 53 0.94 -0.39 -3.81
N ALA A 54 -0.01 0.42 -4.26
CA ALA A 54 -0.33 0.57 -5.68
C ALA A 54 0.86 1.05 -6.52
N VAL A 55 1.63 2.02 -6.02
CA VAL A 55 2.85 2.49 -6.70
C VAL A 55 3.88 1.37 -6.82
N VAL A 56 4.07 0.57 -5.77
CA VAL A 56 4.99 -0.58 -5.81
C VAL A 56 4.54 -1.65 -6.81
N VAL A 57 3.25 -2.00 -6.81
CA VAL A 57 2.67 -2.96 -7.77
C VAL A 57 2.91 -2.50 -9.21
N ALA A 58 2.61 -1.23 -9.50
CA ALA A 58 2.79 -0.68 -10.84
C ALA A 58 4.26 -0.62 -11.26
N ALA A 59 5.18 -0.35 -10.33
CA ALA A 59 6.61 -0.22 -10.62
C ALA A 59 7.32 -1.57 -10.84
N ARG A 60 6.90 -2.63 -10.14
CA ARG A 60 7.61 -3.93 -10.16
C ARG A 60 6.99 -4.98 -11.08
N CYS A 61 5.80 -4.72 -11.63
CA CYS A 61 5.02 -5.72 -12.35
C CYS A 61 4.87 -7.04 -11.56
N SER A 62 4.90 -6.96 -10.24
CA SER A 62 4.82 -8.10 -9.33
C SER A 62 3.84 -7.79 -8.20
N ARG A 63 3.24 -8.84 -7.65
CA ARG A 63 2.22 -8.77 -6.61
C ARG A 63 2.84 -9.12 -5.25
N PRO A 64 3.44 -8.15 -4.52
CA PRO A 64 3.88 -8.39 -3.15
C PRO A 64 2.71 -8.85 -2.28
N SER A 65 2.99 -9.60 -1.22
CA SER A 65 1.93 -9.99 -0.27
C SER A 65 1.48 -8.75 0.51
N ILE A 66 0.17 -8.58 0.67
CA ILE A 66 -0.41 -7.40 1.34
C ILE A 66 -0.06 -7.43 2.84
N ASP A 67 -0.10 -8.60 3.46
CA ASP A 67 0.25 -8.80 4.86
C ASP A 67 1.73 -8.51 5.14
N GLY A 68 2.64 -9.03 4.31
CA GLY A 68 4.07 -8.74 4.43
C GLY A 68 4.38 -7.27 4.20
N ALA A 69 3.78 -6.66 3.18
CA ALA A 69 3.93 -5.24 2.91
C ALA A 69 3.38 -4.37 4.06
N TRP A 70 2.27 -4.76 4.67
CA TRP A 70 1.71 -4.06 5.84
C TRP A 70 2.60 -4.19 7.08
N LEU A 71 3.14 -5.38 7.36
CA LEU A 71 4.08 -5.56 8.46
C LEU A 71 5.36 -4.75 8.24
N ASN A 72 5.87 -4.71 7.02
CA ASN A 72 6.99 -3.86 6.65
C ASN A 72 6.63 -2.38 6.79
N TRP A 73 5.43 -1.96 6.37
CA TRP A 73 4.89 -0.62 6.56
C TRP A 73 4.94 -0.22 8.04
N LEU A 74 4.38 -1.03 8.92
CA LEU A 74 4.40 -0.79 10.36
C LEU A 74 5.82 -0.74 10.94
N ALA A 75 6.76 -1.49 10.37
CA ALA A 75 8.15 -1.58 10.84
C ALA A 75 9.11 -0.51 10.29
N GLY A 76 8.64 0.48 9.52
CA GLY A 76 9.55 1.48 8.93
C GLY A 76 10.37 1.01 7.71
N ARG A 77 10.11 -0.19 7.17
CA ARG A 77 10.86 -0.84 6.06
C ARG A 77 10.28 -0.59 4.66
N ASP A 78 11.00 -0.99 3.63
CA ASP A 78 10.45 -1.03 2.27
C ASP A 78 9.31 -2.05 2.19
N LEU A 79 8.26 -1.77 1.41
CA LEU A 79 7.09 -2.65 1.27
C LEU A 79 7.42 -4.04 0.72
N THR A 80 8.59 -4.20 0.11
CA THR A 80 9.05 -5.44 -0.53
C THR A 80 10.24 -6.12 0.15
N GLY A 81 10.72 -5.54 1.25
CA GLY A 81 11.90 -6.00 1.98
C GLY A 81 11.67 -7.20 2.87
#